data_AF-A0A9X3EUE9-F1
#
_entry.id   AF-A0A9X3EUE9-F1
#
_cell.length_a   1.000
_cell.length_b   1.000
_cell.length_c   1.000
_cell.angle_alpha   90.00
_cell.angle_beta   90.00
_cell.angle_gamma   90.00
#
_symmetry.space_group_name_H-M   'P 1'
#
loop_
_entity.id
_entity.type
_entity.pdbx_description
1 polymer ?
#
loop_
_entity_poly.entity_id
_entity_poly.type
_entity_poly.pdbx_seq_one_letter_code
_entity_poly.pdbx_strand_id
1 'polypeptide(L)'
;MWREGHGAADLFNAAVSRVALSHHAHVVVHLEALLALPGLTAAQREEATALLRTARAETRPVPLELRTQRPLDAPLSVTLTFVSAFASDVRPDLTITVRPGENTVLSLDPGRWQIRVDDPRFEPITHESRVEASTTAPAVLDLRLRQDARALRRFALGWSGAGVAGMVVGGTLLGIGQGRWSSRLNGPVEACQSDGSLFPVEACRRELDAAGTLRASGAAVLGVGAGALLGGLVARVKEPRKRRLGWIIAASVGGLSTIGGAVALGLGAQASGRHNDPSPWTDDDRRAINGAGAAHTTGATFLGLGAGALASAITGLLLDRSGRFLVSAGPQVRVGGGALVIEGRF
;
A
#
# COMPACT_ATOMS: atom_id res chain seq x y z
N MET A 1 -18.88 12.51 36.11
CA MET A 1 -18.39 13.60 36.99
C MET A 1 -16.87 13.56 37.23
N TRP A 2 -16.16 12.44 37.06
CA TRP A 2 -14.73 12.32 37.41
C TRP A 2 -13.73 12.67 36.29
N ARG A 3 -14.12 13.47 35.29
CA ARG A 3 -13.33 13.65 34.04
C ARG A 3 -12.83 15.07 33.78
N GLU A 4 -13.19 16.06 34.59
CA GLU A 4 -12.90 17.47 34.31
C GLU A 4 -12.40 18.18 35.59
N GLY A 5 -11.11 18.53 35.62
CA GLY A 5 -10.49 19.43 36.61
C GLY A 5 -10.31 18.84 38.01
N HIS A 6 -9.22 18.11 38.26
CA HIS A 6 -8.90 17.66 39.63
C HIS A 6 -7.94 18.64 40.31
N GLY A 7 -8.35 19.17 41.45
CA GLY A 7 -7.42 19.84 42.37
C GLY A 7 -6.51 18.82 43.05
N ALA A 8 -5.46 19.29 43.71
CA ALA A 8 -4.53 18.44 44.47
C ALA A 8 -5.24 17.56 45.51
N ALA A 9 -6.27 18.10 46.18
CA ALA A 9 -7.05 17.36 47.17
C ALA A 9 -7.85 16.19 46.56
N ASP A 10 -8.40 16.36 45.36
CA ASP A 10 -9.20 15.31 44.70
C ASP A 10 -8.34 14.11 44.32
N LEU A 11 -7.15 14.36 43.77
CA LEU A 11 -6.20 13.30 43.40
C LEU A 11 -5.70 12.55 44.63
N PHE A 12 -5.41 13.26 45.71
CA PHE A 12 -4.99 12.64 46.97
C PHE A 12 -6.11 11.79 47.58
N ASN A 13 -7.34 12.31 47.66
CA ASN A 13 -8.48 11.57 48.19
C ASN A 13 -8.82 10.35 47.32
N ALA A 14 -8.71 10.46 46.00
CA ALA A 14 -8.86 9.33 45.09
C ALA A 14 -7.78 8.26 45.34
N ALA A 15 -6.53 8.66 45.54
CA ALA A 15 -5.44 7.74 45.89
C ALA A 15 -5.74 7.02 47.21
N VAL A 16 -6.07 7.74 48.29
CA VAL A 16 -6.39 7.15 49.60
C VAL A 16 -7.58 6.19 49.52
N SER A 17 -8.62 6.54 48.77
CA SER A 17 -9.77 5.66 48.53
C SER A 17 -9.37 4.36 47.83
N ARG A 18 -8.41 4.41 46.91
CA ARG A 18 -7.90 3.23 46.20
C ARG A 18 -6.97 2.37 47.06
N VAL A 19 -6.24 2.99 48.00
CA VAL A 19 -5.46 2.25 49.02
C VAL A 19 -6.38 1.38 49.87
N ALA A 20 -7.52 1.91 50.33
CA ALA A 20 -8.49 1.16 51.13
C ALA A 20 -9.09 -0.05 50.38
N LEU A 21 -9.05 -0.03 49.05
CA LEU A 21 -9.50 -1.11 48.17
C LEU A 21 -8.36 -2.02 47.68
N SER A 22 -7.11 -1.78 48.11
CA SER A 22 -5.93 -2.49 47.61
C SER A 22 -5.71 -2.39 46.09
N HIS A 23 -6.14 -1.29 45.46
CA HIS A 23 -5.95 -1.02 44.03
C HIS A 23 -4.67 -0.21 43.80
N HIS A 24 -3.51 -0.78 44.11
CA HIS A 24 -2.24 -0.04 44.20
C HIS A 24 -1.80 0.56 42.86
N ALA A 25 -2.09 -0.08 41.72
CA ALA A 25 -1.84 0.49 40.40
C ALA A 25 -2.54 1.86 40.20
N HIS A 26 -3.79 1.99 40.64
CA HIS A 26 -4.53 3.26 40.58
C HIS A 26 -3.97 4.31 41.53
N VAL A 27 -3.52 3.88 42.71
CA VAL A 27 -2.85 4.75 43.68
C VAL A 27 -1.61 5.39 43.05
N VAL A 28 -0.78 4.57 42.38
CA VAL A 28 0.42 5.06 41.68
C VAL A 28 0.06 6.14 40.66
N VAL A 29 -0.92 5.88 39.78
CA VAL A 29 -1.34 6.83 38.74
C VAL A 29 -1.84 8.15 39.35
N HIS A 30 -2.64 8.11 40.41
CA HIS A 30 -3.16 9.31 41.06
C HIS A 30 -2.08 10.13 41.75
N LEU A 31 -1.15 9.48 42.46
CA LEU A 31 -0.08 10.17 43.16
C LEU A 31 0.98 10.73 42.21
N GLU A 32 1.27 10.06 41.10
CA GLU A 32 2.15 10.62 40.05
C GLU A 32 1.52 11.86 39.40
N ALA A 33 0.22 11.82 39.10
CA ALA A 33 -0.51 12.98 38.60
C ALA A 33 -0.53 14.13 39.62
N LEU A 34 -0.72 13.82 40.91
CA LEU A 34 -0.68 14.80 42.00
C LEU A 34 0.70 15.47 42.08
N LEU A 35 1.77 14.67 42.13
CA LEU A 35 3.14 15.17 42.26
C LEU A 35 3.61 16.00 41.06
N ALA A 36 2.98 15.81 39.90
CA ALA A 36 3.20 16.62 38.71
C ALA A 36 2.51 18.01 38.77
N LEU A 37 1.56 18.23 39.70
CA LEU A 37 0.91 19.53 39.85
C LEU A 37 1.88 20.56 40.47
N PRO A 38 1.90 21.81 39.96
CA PRO A 38 2.60 22.90 40.62
C PRO A 38 1.86 23.32 41.91
N GLY A 39 2.59 23.91 42.86
CA GLY A 39 1.99 24.56 44.05
C GLY A 39 1.74 23.66 45.27
N LEU A 40 2.20 22.40 45.26
CA LEU A 40 2.20 21.53 46.44
C LEU A 40 3.14 22.07 47.53
N THR A 41 2.71 22.04 48.79
CA THR A 41 3.59 22.33 49.92
C THR A 41 4.61 21.20 50.11
N ALA A 42 5.72 21.48 50.80
CA ALA A 42 6.74 20.47 51.09
C ALA A 42 6.16 19.26 51.84
N ALA A 43 5.30 19.51 52.84
CA ALA A 43 4.63 18.47 53.61
C ALA A 43 3.72 17.59 52.74
N GLN A 44 2.92 18.18 51.86
CA GLN A 44 2.05 17.42 50.94
C GLN A 44 2.85 16.56 49.96
N ARG A 45 3.96 17.09 49.43
CA ARG A 45 4.84 16.35 48.53
C ARG A 45 5.52 15.19 49.26
N GLU A 46 5.96 15.38 50.50
CA GLU A 46 6.56 14.34 51.32
C GLU A 46 5.56 13.20 51.58
N GLU A 47 4.35 13.54 52.01
CA GLU A 47 3.28 12.57 52.28
C GLU A 47 2.90 11.78 51.02
N ALA A 48 2.66 12.46 49.90
CA ALA A 48 2.34 11.81 48.62
C ALA A 48 3.49 10.91 48.14
N THR A 49 4.75 11.31 48.34
CA THR A 49 5.93 10.51 47.95
C THR A 49 6.07 9.27 48.84
N ALA A 50 5.79 9.39 50.14
CA ALA A 50 5.81 8.26 51.06
C ALA A 50 4.74 7.23 50.67
N LEU A 51 3.51 7.67 50.40
CA LEU A 51 2.42 6.79 49.98
C LEU A 51 2.70 6.14 48.62
N LEU A 52 3.26 6.89 47.67
CA LEU A 52 3.65 6.37 46.36
C LEU A 52 4.70 5.26 46.48
N ARG A 53 5.66 5.40 47.40
CA ARG A 53 6.69 4.37 47.66
C ARG A 53 6.05 3.07 48.16
N THR A 54 5.11 3.17 49.09
CA THR A 54 4.36 2.02 49.62
C THR A 54 3.54 1.35 48.52
N ALA A 55 2.80 2.12 47.73
CA ALA A 55 2.01 1.57 46.62
C ALA A 55 2.90 0.87 45.57
N ARG A 56 4.06 1.45 45.23
CA ARG A 56 4.99 0.83 44.29
C ARG A 56 5.55 -0.51 44.77
N ALA A 57 5.76 -0.68 46.08
CA ALA A 57 6.22 -1.94 46.65
C ALA A 57 5.22 -3.09 46.45
N GLU A 58 3.92 -2.76 46.41
CA GLU A 58 2.82 -3.71 46.17
C GLU A 58 2.55 -3.97 44.67
N THR A 59 3.02 -3.08 43.79
CA THR A 59 2.93 -3.28 42.33
C THR A 59 4.15 -4.01 41.76
N ARG A 60 4.05 -4.45 40.50
CA ARG A 60 5.17 -5.02 39.74
C ARG A 60 5.43 -4.20 38.47
N PRO A 61 6.71 -3.96 38.14
CA PRO A 61 7.08 -3.28 36.90
C PRO A 61 6.81 -4.19 35.71
N VAL A 62 6.11 -3.66 34.71
CA VAL A 62 5.83 -4.33 33.42
C VAL A 62 6.36 -3.44 32.31
N PRO A 63 7.48 -3.81 31.66
CA PRO A 63 7.94 -3.10 30.49
C PRO A 63 6.88 -3.17 29.38
N LEU A 64 6.49 -2.02 28.84
CA LEU A 64 5.56 -1.89 27.73
C LEU A 64 6.34 -1.50 26.48
N GLU A 65 6.30 -2.35 25.45
CA GLU A 65 6.91 -2.08 24.15
C GLU A 65 5.82 -1.93 23.09
N LEU A 66 5.65 -0.71 22.57
CA LEU A 66 4.75 -0.42 21.44
C LEU A 66 5.54 -0.45 20.14
N ARG A 67 5.41 -1.56 19.39
CA ARG A 67 6.07 -1.74 18.11
C ARG A 67 5.21 -1.20 16.99
N THR A 68 5.73 -0.22 16.27
CA THR A 68 5.07 0.39 15.11
C THR A 68 5.85 0.07 13.84
N GLN A 69 5.16 -0.05 12.69
CA GLN A 69 5.84 -0.29 11.41
C GLN A 69 6.67 0.91 10.92
N ARG A 70 6.42 2.09 11.49
CA ARG A 70 7.16 3.33 11.24
C ARG A 70 7.26 4.10 12.55
N PRO A 71 8.37 4.83 12.78
CA PRO A 71 8.51 5.71 13.93
C PRO A 71 7.31 6.65 14.04
N LEU A 72 6.78 6.80 15.25
CA LEU A 72 5.63 7.65 15.53
C LEU A 72 6.00 8.60 16.65
N ASP A 73 6.10 9.89 16.33
CA ASP A 73 6.45 10.92 17.32
C ASP A 73 5.25 11.34 18.18
N ALA A 74 4.03 11.00 17.74
CA ALA A 74 2.81 11.33 18.44
C ALA A 74 2.52 10.30 19.55
N PRO A 75 2.13 10.76 20.75
CA PRO A 75 1.73 9.86 21.82
C PRO A 75 0.45 9.09 21.48
N LEU A 76 0.30 7.92 22.11
CA LEU A 76 -0.85 7.03 22.02
C LEU A 76 -1.51 6.88 23.38
N SER A 77 -2.83 6.78 23.38
CA SER A 77 -3.59 6.45 24.57
C SER A 77 -3.66 4.93 24.73
N VAL A 78 -3.19 4.42 25.86
CA VAL A 78 -3.22 3.01 26.23
C VAL A 78 -4.20 2.84 27.38
N THR A 79 -5.19 1.97 27.21
CA THR A 79 -6.16 1.62 28.25
C THR A 79 -5.73 0.32 28.91
N LEU A 80 -5.69 0.30 30.23
CA LEU A 80 -5.35 -0.86 31.06
C LEU A 80 -6.58 -1.25 31.87
N THR A 81 -7.03 -2.48 31.71
CA THR A 81 -8.21 -3.02 32.39
C THR A 81 -7.81 -4.23 33.22
N PHE A 82 -8.14 -4.22 34.51
CA PHE A 82 -7.90 -5.38 35.37
C PHE A 82 -8.97 -6.44 35.14
N VAL A 83 -8.55 -7.67 34.86
CA VAL A 83 -9.45 -8.81 34.62
C VAL A 83 -9.63 -9.57 35.94
N SER A 84 -10.58 -9.09 36.74
CA SER A 84 -10.94 -9.72 38.00
C SER A 84 -11.51 -11.13 37.81
N ALA A 85 -11.20 -12.02 38.75
CA ALA A 85 -11.86 -13.32 38.87
C ALA A 85 -13.21 -13.24 39.62
N PHE A 86 -13.45 -12.16 40.36
CA PHE A 86 -14.60 -11.96 41.22
C PHE A 86 -15.41 -10.74 40.77
N ALA A 87 -16.72 -10.90 40.62
CA ALA A 87 -17.61 -9.81 40.20
C ALA A 87 -17.64 -8.62 41.18
N SER A 88 -17.22 -8.81 42.43
CA SER A 88 -17.14 -7.77 43.46
C SER A 88 -15.91 -6.86 43.34
N ASP A 89 -14.84 -7.33 42.69
CA ASP A 89 -13.63 -6.53 42.46
C ASP A 89 -13.76 -5.82 41.12
N VAL A 90 -14.37 -4.63 41.16
CA VAL A 90 -14.57 -3.74 40.02
C VAL A 90 -13.57 -2.60 40.10
N ARG A 91 -12.56 -2.65 39.22
CA ARG A 91 -11.56 -1.59 39.08
C ARG A 91 -11.88 -0.73 37.85
N PRO A 92 -11.79 0.60 37.93
CA PRO A 92 -11.97 1.44 36.75
C PRO A 92 -10.79 1.25 35.79
N ASP A 93 -11.02 1.49 34.50
CA ASP A 93 -9.95 1.47 33.51
C ASP A 93 -8.91 2.57 33.80
N LEU A 94 -7.63 2.24 33.67
CA LEU A 94 -6.54 3.21 33.68
C LEU A 94 -6.23 3.62 32.25
N THR A 95 -6.11 4.92 32.00
CA THR A 95 -5.69 5.44 30.70
C THR A 95 -4.39 6.19 30.87
N ILE A 96 -3.36 5.77 30.14
CA ILE A 96 -2.05 6.41 30.14
C ILE A 96 -1.67 6.85 28.74
N THR A 97 -0.80 7.84 28.67
CA THR A 97 -0.27 8.38 27.43
C THR A 97 1.14 7.85 27.24
N VAL A 98 1.38 7.11 26.15
CA VAL A 98 2.65 6.42 25.88
C VAL A 98 3.18 6.86 24.53
N ARG A 99 4.46 7.20 24.43
CA ARG A 99 5.12 7.46 23.14
C ARG A 99 5.79 6.19 22.62
N PRO A 100 5.49 5.75 21.39
CA PRO A 100 6.15 4.59 20.81
C PRO A 100 7.67 4.78 20.75
N GLY A 101 8.42 3.74 21.16
CA GLY A 101 9.88 3.78 21.20
C GLY A 101 10.47 4.31 22.51
N GLU A 102 9.68 4.89 23.40
CA GLU A 102 10.12 5.19 24.77
C GLU A 102 10.00 3.94 25.66
N ASN A 103 11.00 3.73 26.53
CA ASN A 103 10.97 2.67 27.53
C ASN A 103 9.95 3.01 28.62
N THR A 104 8.70 2.61 28.41
CA THR A 104 7.61 2.81 29.37
C THR A 104 7.52 1.61 30.29
N VAL A 105 7.51 1.85 31.60
CA VAL A 105 7.34 0.80 32.61
C VAL A 105 6.04 1.05 33.36
N LEU A 106 5.14 0.07 33.32
CA LEU A 106 3.86 0.13 34.01
C LEU A 106 3.99 -0.44 35.42
N SER A 107 3.41 0.22 36.42
CA SER A 107 3.26 -0.32 37.78
C SER A 107 1.89 -0.97 37.91
N LEU A 108 1.82 -2.29 37.76
CA LEU A 108 0.55 -3.05 37.78
C LEU A 108 0.43 -3.91 39.03
N ASP A 109 -0.80 -4.08 39.52
CA ASP A 109 -1.10 -5.03 40.59
C ASP A 109 -0.90 -6.47 40.09
N PRO A 110 -0.52 -7.43 40.96
CA PRO A 110 -0.49 -8.84 40.59
C PRO A 110 -1.87 -9.32 40.11
N GLY A 111 -1.88 -10.11 39.02
CA GLY A 111 -3.11 -10.62 38.42
C GLY A 111 -3.13 -10.51 36.89
N ARG A 112 -4.33 -10.56 36.32
CA ARG A 112 -4.53 -10.50 34.86
C ARG A 112 -4.92 -9.10 34.44
N TRP A 113 -4.25 -8.60 33.42
CA TRP A 113 -4.49 -7.28 32.84
C TRP A 113 -4.72 -7.38 31.34
N GLN A 114 -5.67 -6.60 30.84
CA GLN A 114 -5.84 -6.34 29.42
C GLN A 114 -5.26 -4.96 29.10
N ILE A 115 -4.34 -4.93 28.14
CA ILE A 115 -3.69 -3.72 27.64
C ILE A 115 -4.24 -3.48 26.24
N ARG A 116 -4.99 -2.40 26.08
CA ARG A 116 -5.70 -2.05 24.84
C ARG A 116 -5.18 -0.75 24.26
N VAL A 117 -4.91 -0.76 22.97
CA VAL A 117 -4.63 0.46 22.19
C VAL A 117 -5.73 0.59 21.14
N ASP A 118 -6.51 1.66 21.25
CA ASP A 118 -7.63 1.97 20.35
C ASP A 118 -7.45 3.37 19.78
N ASP A 119 -6.57 3.46 18.78
CA ASP A 119 -6.30 4.69 18.05
C ASP A 119 -6.85 4.56 16.62
N PRO A 120 -7.53 5.60 16.07
CA PRO A 120 -8.12 5.55 14.73
C PRO A 120 -7.14 5.17 13.60
N ARG A 121 -5.83 5.41 13.81
CA ARG A 121 -4.77 5.11 12.83
C ARG A 121 -4.41 3.62 12.78
N PHE A 122 -4.75 2.84 13.80
CA PHE A 122 -4.32 1.45 13.95
C PHE A 122 -5.53 0.49 14.06
N GLU A 123 -5.31 -0.78 13.76
CA GLU A 123 -6.26 -1.84 14.13
C GLU A 123 -6.31 -1.92 15.66
N PRO A 124 -7.51 -1.99 16.28
CA PRO A 124 -7.60 -2.13 17.73
C PRO A 124 -6.89 -3.40 18.16
N ILE A 125 -5.98 -3.28 19.13
CA ILE A 125 -5.25 -4.42 19.67
C ILE A 125 -5.51 -4.51 21.16
N THR A 126 -5.71 -5.74 21.65
CA THR A 126 -5.81 -6.07 23.07
C THR A 126 -4.81 -7.17 23.36
N HIS A 127 -3.95 -6.94 24.34
CA HIS A 127 -2.97 -7.90 24.81
C HIS A 127 -3.27 -8.27 26.26
N GLU A 128 -3.33 -9.55 26.57
CA GLU A 128 -3.49 -10.02 27.94
C GLU A 128 -2.11 -10.27 28.55
N SER A 129 -1.83 -9.60 29.67
CA SER A 129 -0.62 -9.77 30.45
C SER A 129 -0.96 -10.37 31.81
N ARG A 130 -0.25 -11.42 32.20
CA ARG A 130 -0.31 -11.98 33.55
C ARG A 130 0.88 -11.46 34.35
N VAL A 131 0.57 -10.72 35.40
CA VAL A 131 1.54 -10.13 36.32
C VAL A 131 1.68 -11.06 37.50
N GLU A 132 2.80 -11.76 37.56
CA GLU A 132 3.13 -12.69 38.65
C GLU A 132 4.02 -12.02 39.70
N ALA A 133 4.05 -12.57 40.91
CA ALA A 133 4.76 -11.97 42.04
C ALA A 133 6.29 -11.95 41.86
N SER A 134 6.86 -12.90 41.10
CA SER A 134 8.31 -13.12 40.98
C SER A 134 8.92 -12.75 39.63
N THR A 135 8.14 -12.76 38.54
CA THR A 135 8.62 -12.54 37.18
C THR A 135 7.53 -11.92 36.31
N THR A 136 7.82 -10.78 35.68
CA THR A 136 6.89 -10.15 34.74
C THR A 136 7.45 -10.16 33.33
N ALA A 137 6.73 -10.78 32.40
CA ALA A 137 7.07 -10.72 30.99
C ALA A 137 6.79 -9.30 30.44
N PRO A 138 7.58 -8.81 29.48
CA PRO A 138 7.28 -7.54 28.80
C PRO A 138 5.97 -7.65 28.02
N ALA A 139 5.15 -6.61 28.07
CA ALA A 139 3.96 -6.47 27.25
C ALA A 139 4.35 -5.87 25.89
N VAL A 140 4.41 -6.70 24.86
CA VAL A 140 4.78 -6.27 23.50
C VAL A 140 3.54 -6.21 22.62
N LEU A 141 3.23 -5.02 22.10
CA LEU A 141 2.08 -4.78 21.23
C LEU A 141 2.53 -4.33 19.84
N ASP A 142 2.26 -5.15 18.82
CA ASP A 142 2.51 -4.83 17.42
C ASP A 142 1.34 -4.04 16.81
N LEU A 143 1.50 -2.72 16.70
CA LEU A 143 0.50 -1.82 16.14
C LEU A 143 0.50 -1.88 14.60
N ARG A 144 -0.61 -2.36 14.04
CA ARG A 144 -0.82 -2.41 12.59
C ARG A 144 -1.65 -1.23 12.13
N LEU A 145 -1.17 -0.52 11.10
CA LEU A 145 -1.92 0.57 10.49
C LEU A 145 -3.27 0.03 10.01
N ARG A 146 -4.33 0.77 10.34
CA ARG A 146 -5.67 0.48 9.86
C ARG A 146 -5.67 0.71 8.35
N GLN A 147 -5.84 -0.36 7.58
CA GLN A 147 -5.97 -0.24 6.14
C GLN A 147 -7.38 0.24 5.79
N ASP A 148 -7.47 1.33 5.03
CA ASP A 148 -8.76 1.81 4.55
C ASP A 148 -9.27 0.86 3.47
N ALA A 149 -10.17 -0.06 3.86
CA ALA A 149 -10.82 -0.99 2.94
C ALA A 149 -11.53 -0.27 1.77
N ARG A 150 -11.97 0.98 1.96
CA ARG A 150 -12.57 1.78 0.89
C ARG A 150 -11.52 2.22 -0.12
N ALA A 151 -10.32 2.59 0.34
CA ALA A 151 -9.22 2.96 -0.53
C ALA A 151 -8.76 1.77 -1.39
N LEU A 152 -8.58 0.59 -0.79
CA LEU A 152 -8.25 -0.64 -1.52
C LEU A 152 -9.35 -1.04 -2.51
N ARG A 153 -10.63 -0.89 -2.15
CA ARG A 153 -11.75 -1.17 -3.06
C ARG A 153 -11.78 -0.21 -4.25
N ARG A 154 -11.58 1.10 -4.02
CA ARG A 154 -11.48 2.10 -5.10
C ARG A 154 -10.28 1.84 -5.99
N PHE A 155 -9.13 1.49 -5.41
CA PHE A 155 -7.95 1.08 -6.15
C PHE A 155 -8.26 -0.10 -7.07
N ALA A 156 -8.83 -1.17 -6.50
CA ALA A 156 -9.16 -2.38 -7.24
C ALA A 156 -10.14 -2.10 -8.39
N LEU A 157 -11.17 -1.29 -8.14
CA LEU A 157 -12.13 -0.89 -9.17
C LEU A 157 -11.51 0.01 -10.25
N GLY A 158 -10.71 1.01 -9.86
CA GLY A 158 -10.06 1.93 -10.78
C GLY A 158 -9.09 1.22 -11.72
N TRP A 159 -8.20 0.40 -11.18
CA TRP A 159 -7.24 -0.37 -11.98
C TRP A 159 -7.90 -1.50 -12.78
N SER A 160 -8.95 -2.14 -12.25
CA SER A 160 -9.73 -3.10 -13.06
C SER A 160 -10.40 -2.41 -14.24
N GLY A 161 -11.05 -1.26 -14.01
CA GLY A 161 -11.74 -0.51 -15.04
C GLY A 161 -10.80 0.04 -16.11
N ALA A 162 -9.69 0.66 -15.69
CA ALA A 162 -8.64 1.12 -16.60
C ALA A 162 -8.03 -0.04 -17.41
N GLY A 163 -7.85 -1.19 -16.77
CA GLY A 163 -7.34 -2.39 -17.41
C GLY A 163 -8.25 -2.94 -18.51
N VAL A 164 -9.56 -3.09 -18.23
CA VAL A 164 -10.55 -3.52 -19.24
C VAL A 164 -10.62 -2.51 -20.38
N ALA A 165 -10.69 -1.21 -20.09
CA ALA A 165 -10.75 -0.18 -21.12
C ALA A 165 -9.50 -0.20 -22.02
N GLY A 166 -8.32 -0.34 -21.42
CA GLY A 166 -7.06 -0.48 -22.15
C GLY A 166 -7.03 -1.70 -23.07
N MET A 167 -7.52 -2.86 -22.59
CA MET A 167 -7.59 -4.07 -23.43
C MET A 167 -8.54 -3.90 -24.62
N VAL A 168 -9.70 -3.25 -24.44
CA VAL A 168 -10.67 -3.03 -25.51
C VAL A 168 -10.10 -2.09 -26.57
N VAL A 169 -9.55 -0.94 -26.14
CA VAL A 169 -8.93 0.04 -27.05
C VAL A 169 -7.74 -0.56 -27.77
N GLY A 170 -6.83 -1.21 -27.02
CA GLY A 170 -5.64 -1.85 -27.56
C GLY A 170 -5.98 -2.97 -28.53
N GLY A 171 -6.94 -3.84 -28.20
CA GLY A 171 -7.41 -4.91 -29.08
C GLY A 171 -8.03 -4.40 -30.37
N THR A 172 -8.78 -3.30 -30.30
CA THR A 172 -9.37 -2.65 -31.49
C THR A 172 -8.28 -2.09 -32.41
N LEU A 173 -7.32 -1.33 -31.85
CA LEU A 173 -6.19 -0.78 -32.62
C LEU A 173 -5.31 -1.88 -33.20
N LEU A 174 -5.06 -2.94 -32.43
CA LEU A 174 -4.31 -4.12 -32.87
C LEU A 174 -5.00 -4.79 -34.06
N GLY A 175 -6.32 -5.00 -34.00
CA GLY A 175 -7.11 -5.59 -35.08
C GLY A 175 -7.09 -4.75 -36.35
N ILE A 176 -7.28 -3.42 -36.22
CA ILE A 176 -7.21 -2.50 -37.36
C ILE A 176 -5.81 -2.50 -37.98
N GLY A 177 -4.77 -2.42 -37.13
CA GLY A 177 -3.37 -2.46 -37.56
C GLY A 177 -3.01 -3.77 -38.27
N GLN A 178 -3.45 -4.90 -37.73
CA GLN A 178 -3.25 -6.23 -38.33
C GLN A 178 -3.96 -6.34 -39.68
N GLY A 179 -5.20 -5.88 -39.80
CA GLY A 179 -5.94 -5.89 -41.07
C GLY A 179 -5.28 -5.04 -42.15
N ARG A 180 -4.82 -3.83 -41.79
CA ARG A 180 -4.05 -2.96 -42.71
C ARG A 180 -2.71 -3.59 -43.09
N TRP A 181 -2.00 -4.16 -42.13
CA TRP A 181 -0.72 -4.84 -42.36
C TRP A 181 -0.86 -6.01 -43.32
N SER A 182 -1.82 -6.92 -43.08
CA SER A 182 -2.04 -8.09 -43.94
C SER A 182 -2.51 -7.69 -45.33
N SER A 183 -3.39 -6.69 -45.43
CA SER A 183 -3.87 -6.18 -46.72
C SER A 183 -2.75 -5.56 -47.55
N ARG A 184 -1.80 -4.87 -46.91
CA ARG A 184 -0.67 -4.24 -47.60
C ARG A 184 0.43 -5.24 -47.95
N LEU A 185 0.74 -6.18 -47.07
CA LEU A 185 1.79 -7.18 -47.31
C LEU A 185 1.42 -8.19 -48.42
N ASN A 186 0.15 -8.55 -48.51
CA ASN A 186 -0.37 -9.52 -49.50
C ASN A 186 -0.94 -8.86 -50.76
N GLY A 187 -0.99 -7.53 -50.81
CA GLY A 187 -1.54 -6.79 -51.95
C GLY A 187 -0.57 -6.74 -53.15
N PRO A 188 -1.09 -6.54 -54.37
CA PRO A 188 -0.26 -6.25 -55.53
C PRO A 188 0.45 -4.90 -55.34
N VAL A 189 1.72 -4.80 -55.77
CA VAL A 189 2.52 -3.56 -55.65
C VAL A 189 1.89 -2.43 -56.47
N GLU A 190 1.17 -2.79 -57.53
CA GLU A 190 0.38 -1.90 -58.38
C GLU A 190 -0.76 -1.22 -57.62
N ALA A 191 -1.29 -1.81 -56.54
CA ALA A 191 -2.30 -1.15 -55.69
C ALA A 191 -1.73 0.03 -54.89
N CYS A 192 -0.40 0.19 -54.84
CA CYS A 192 0.29 1.35 -54.28
C CYS A 192 0.61 2.42 -55.34
N GLN A 193 0.29 2.18 -56.63
CA GLN A 193 0.55 3.11 -57.74
C GLN A 193 -0.57 4.14 -57.95
N SER A 194 -1.70 4.05 -57.22
CA SER A 194 -2.89 4.86 -57.47
C SER A 194 -2.74 6.37 -57.22
N ASP A 195 -1.65 6.81 -56.59
CA ASP A 195 -1.46 8.21 -56.15
C ASP A 195 -0.42 9.01 -56.97
N GLY A 196 0.00 8.54 -58.15
CA GLY A 196 0.92 9.30 -59.01
C GLY A 196 2.31 9.53 -58.39
N SER A 197 2.71 8.71 -57.42
CA SER A 197 4.02 8.79 -56.80
C SER A 197 5.11 8.29 -57.76
N LEU A 198 6.20 9.06 -57.88
CA LEU A 198 7.38 8.70 -58.67
C LEU A 198 8.10 7.44 -58.13
N PHE A 199 7.72 6.99 -56.92
CA PHE A 199 8.38 5.96 -56.11
C PHE A 199 7.32 5.08 -55.39
N PRO A 200 6.63 4.18 -56.12
CA PRO A 200 5.48 3.43 -55.60
C PRO A 200 5.86 2.41 -54.51
N VAL A 201 7.08 1.87 -54.54
CA VAL A 201 7.57 0.91 -53.54
C VAL A 201 7.75 1.61 -52.18
N GLU A 202 8.28 2.83 -52.17
CA GLU A 202 8.49 3.67 -50.99
C GLU A 202 7.16 4.14 -50.37
N ALA A 203 6.13 4.36 -51.18
CA ALA A 203 4.77 4.63 -50.68
C ALA A 203 4.20 3.39 -49.96
N CYS A 204 4.29 2.22 -50.59
CA CYS A 204 3.85 0.94 -50.03
C CYS A 204 4.55 0.62 -48.69
N ARG A 205 5.85 0.93 -48.58
CA ARG A 205 6.61 0.80 -47.32
C ARG A 205 6.10 1.69 -46.22
N ARG A 206 5.89 2.98 -46.51
CA ARG A 206 5.39 3.93 -45.51
C ARG A 206 4.03 3.51 -44.96
N GLU A 207 3.17 2.97 -45.80
CA GLU A 207 1.88 2.42 -45.36
C GLU A 207 2.03 1.15 -44.54
N LEU A 208 2.94 0.25 -44.91
CA LEU A 208 3.24 -0.95 -44.15
C LEU A 208 3.83 -0.59 -42.78
N ASP A 209 4.78 0.33 -42.72
CA ASP A 209 5.38 0.83 -41.47
C ASP A 209 4.33 1.52 -40.58
N ALA A 210 3.43 2.32 -41.17
CA ALA A 210 2.33 2.95 -40.45
C ALA A 210 1.36 1.90 -39.89
N ALA A 211 1.02 0.87 -40.65
CA ALA A 211 0.20 -0.25 -40.19
C ALA A 211 0.89 -1.06 -39.09
N GLY A 212 2.20 -1.30 -39.22
CA GLY A 212 3.03 -1.99 -38.23
C GLY A 212 3.12 -1.22 -36.92
N THR A 213 3.28 0.10 -37.00
CA THR A 213 3.27 1.01 -35.85
C THR A 213 1.91 1.04 -35.15
N LEU A 214 0.82 1.10 -35.92
CA LEU A 214 -0.55 1.04 -35.38
C LEU A 214 -0.81 -0.30 -34.68
N ARG A 215 -0.36 -1.41 -35.29
CA ARG A 215 -0.47 -2.75 -34.72
C ARG A 215 0.31 -2.85 -33.41
N ALA A 216 1.57 -2.41 -33.40
CA ALA A 216 2.44 -2.48 -32.23
C ALA A 216 1.94 -1.58 -31.08
N SER A 217 1.48 -0.37 -31.38
CA SER A 217 0.88 0.51 -30.37
C SER A 217 -0.42 -0.07 -29.79
N GLY A 218 -1.28 -0.67 -30.62
CA GLY A 218 -2.46 -1.41 -30.15
C GLY A 218 -2.09 -2.58 -29.22
N ALA A 219 -1.09 -3.37 -29.61
CA ALA A 219 -0.52 -4.43 -28.78
C ALA A 219 0.03 -3.91 -27.44
N ALA A 220 0.77 -2.80 -27.45
CA ALA A 220 1.30 -2.19 -26.24
C ALA A 220 0.18 -1.70 -25.31
N VAL A 221 -0.83 -1.00 -25.83
CA VAL A 221 -1.98 -0.54 -25.03
C VAL A 221 -2.77 -1.71 -24.46
N LEU A 222 -2.95 -2.79 -25.24
CA LEU A 222 -3.57 -4.03 -24.76
C LEU A 222 -2.74 -4.63 -23.61
N GLY A 223 -1.42 -4.69 -23.78
CA GLY A 223 -0.48 -5.10 -22.74
C GLY A 223 -0.65 -4.27 -21.47
N VAL A 224 -0.63 -2.94 -21.56
CA VAL A 224 -0.83 -2.03 -20.42
C VAL A 224 -2.15 -2.35 -19.71
N GLY A 225 -3.23 -2.57 -20.46
CA GLY A 225 -4.53 -2.96 -19.91
C GLY A 225 -4.47 -4.28 -19.12
N ALA A 226 -3.82 -5.29 -19.68
CA ALA A 226 -3.61 -6.57 -19.00
C ALA A 226 -2.75 -6.44 -17.73
N GLY A 227 -1.67 -5.65 -17.79
CA GLY A 227 -0.82 -5.35 -16.64
C GLY A 227 -1.56 -4.61 -15.52
N ALA A 228 -2.40 -3.64 -15.88
CA ALA A 228 -3.26 -2.91 -14.95
C ALA A 228 -4.29 -3.83 -14.24
N LEU A 229 -4.85 -4.81 -14.96
CA LEU A 229 -5.77 -5.80 -14.38
C LEU A 229 -5.11 -6.65 -13.31
N LEU A 230 -3.85 -7.06 -13.51
CA LEU A 230 -3.09 -7.81 -12.50
C LEU A 230 -3.03 -7.02 -11.19
N GLY A 231 -2.78 -5.72 -11.23
CA GLY A 231 -2.81 -4.90 -10.04
C GLY A 231 -4.20 -4.78 -9.40
N GLY A 232 -5.25 -4.66 -10.21
CA GLY A 232 -6.63 -4.72 -9.73
C GLY A 232 -6.97 -6.03 -9.00
N LEU A 233 -6.44 -7.17 -9.47
CA LEU A 233 -6.61 -8.49 -8.86
C LEU A 233 -5.84 -8.62 -7.55
N VAL A 234 -4.57 -8.21 -7.51
CA VAL A 234 -3.76 -8.25 -6.28
C VAL A 234 -4.40 -7.42 -5.17
N ALA A 235 -4.98 -6.26 -5.51
CA ALA A 235 -5.69 -5.42 -4.54
C ALA A 235 -6.91 -6.10 -3.89
N ARG A 236 -7.50 -7.14 -4.50
CA ARG A 236 -8.62 -7.89 -3.91
C ARG A 236 -8.20 -8.98 -2.92
N VAL A 237 -6.90 -9.26 -2.79
CA VAL A 237 -6.40 -10.23 -1.82
C VAL A 237 -6.64 -9.69 -0.41
N LYS A 238 -7.46 -10.40 0.38
CA LYS A 238 -7.83 -9.98 1.74
C LYS A 238 -6.65 -9.97 2.71
N GLU A 239 -5.79 -10.98 2.60
CA GLU A 239 -4.69 -11.19 3.53
C GLU A 239 -3.49 -10.26 3.20
N PRO A 240 -3.07 -9.38 4.13
CA PRO A 240 -2.09 -8.33 3.84
C PRO A 240 -0.70 -8.88 3.49
N ARG A 241 -0.28 -10.00 4.12
CA ARG A 241 1.00 -10.66 3.81
C ARG A 241 1.03 -11.19 2.37
N LYS A 242 -0.02 -11.92 1.98
CA LYS A 242 -0.14 -12.45 0.61
C LYS A 242 -0.29 -11.35 -0.42
N ARG A 243 -1.02 -10.28 -0.08
CA ARG A 243 -1.17 -9.13 -0.98
C ARG A 243 0.16 -8.42 -1.22
N ARG A 244 0.95 -8.18 -0.17
CA ARG A 244 2.30 -7.59 -0.30
C ARG A 244 3.21 -8.46 -1.16
N LEU A 245 3.19 -9.77 -0.97
CA LEU A 245 3.94 -10.70 -1.83
C LEU A 245 3.45 -10.63 -3.28
N GLY A 246 2.13 -10.58 -3.49
CA GLY A 246 1.52 -10.40 -4.81
C GLY A 246 2.00 -9.14 -5.52
N TRP A 247 2.15 -8.02 -4.80
CA TRP A 247 2.70 -6.79 -5.38
C TRP A 247 4.17 -6.93 -5.78
N ILE A 248 4.98 -7.60 -4.97
CA ILE A 248 6.39 -7.83 -5.29
C ILE A 248 6.50 -8.69 -6.54
N ILE A 249 5.72 -9.78 -6.61
CA ILE A 249 5.68 -10.66 -7.79
C ILE A 249 5.23 -9.87 -9.02
N ALA A 250 4.16 -9.07 -8.93
CA ALA A 250 3.68 -8.26 -10.02
C ALA A 250 4.72 -7.22 -10.50
N ALA A 251 5.46 -6.61 -9.57
CA ALA A 251 6.55 -5.70 -9.91
C ALA A 251 7.73 -6.42 -10.58
N SER A 252 8.11 -7.61 -10.10
CA SER A 252 9.19 -8.41 -10.71
C SER A 252 8.83 -8.89 -12.12
N VAL A 253 7.63 -9.48 -12.28
CA VAL A 253 7.11 -9.88 -13.59
C VAL A 253 6.98 -8.67 -14.51
N GLY A 254 6.50 -7.55 -13.98
CA GLY A 254 6.41 -6.30 -14.71
C GLY A 254 7.76 -5.80 -15.21
N GLY A 255 8.77 -5.75 -14.33
CA GLY A 255 10.14 -5.36 -14.66
C GLY A 255 10.76 -6.24 -15.75
N LEU A 256 10.67 -7.57 -15.59
CA LEU A 256 11.18 -8.52 -16.59
C LEU A 256 10.46 -8.38 -17.94
N SER A 257 9.14 -8.21 -17.92
CA SER A 257 8.34 -8.05 -19.15
C SER A 257 8.66 -6.74 -19.86
N THR A 258 8.88 -5.64 -19.14
CA THR A 258 9.28 -4.35 -19.74
C THR A 258 10.64 -4.48 -20.44
N ILE A 259 11.63 -5.05 -19.75
CA ILE A 259 12.99 -5.20 -20.29
C ILE A 259 12.98 -6.16 -21.50
N GLY A 260 12.41 -7.36 -21.32
CA GLY A 260 12.33 -8.34 -22.39
C GLY A 260 11.50 -7.86 -23.58
N GLY A 261 10.39 -7.17 -23.32
CA GLY A 261 9.54 -6.55 -24.33
C GLY A 261 10.25 -5.47 -25.13
N ALA A 262 11.01 -4.59 -24.47
CA ALA A 262 11.82 -3.56 -25.14
C ALA A 262 12.88 -4.17 -26.07
N VAL A 263 13.59 -5.20 -25.60
CA VAL A 263 14.60 -5.90 -26.41
C VAL A 263 13.94 -6.60 -27.61
N ALA A 264 12.86 -7.35 -27.38
CA ALA A 264 12.14 -8.04 -28.46
C ALA A 264 11.54 -7.06 -29.48
N LEU A 265 11.04 -5.90 -29.02
CA LEU A 265 10.56 -4.83 -29.88
C LEU A 265 11.69 -4.30 -30.78
N GLY A 266 12.84 -3.96 -30.20
CA GLY A 266 14.00 -3.47 -30.96
C GLY A 266 14.53 -4.48 -31.97
N LEU A 267 14.66 -5.76 -31.58
CA LEU A 267 15.10 -6.83 -32.47
C LEU A 267 14.09 -7.08 -33.61
N GLY A 268 12.79 -7.03 -33.31
CA GLY A 268 11.74 -7.15 -34.33
C GLY A 268 11.74 -6.00 -35.33
N ALA A 269 11.93 -4.76 -34.87
CA ALA A 269 12.05 -3.58 -35.73
C ALA A 269 13.29 -3.69 -36.64
N GLN A 270 14.43 -4.07 -36.07
CA GLN A 270 15.67 -4.23 -36.83
C GLN A 270 15.56 -5.35 -37.87
N ALA A 271 14.98 -6.49 -37.51
CA ALA A 271 14.75 -7.60 -38.44
C ALA A 271 13.80 -7.20 -39.58
N SER A 272 12.72 -6.46 -39.27
CA SER A 272 11.79 -5.97 -40.29
C SER A 272 12.45 -5.01 -41.26
N GLY A 273 13.33 -4.12 -40.78
CA GLY A 273 14.08 -3.19 -41.63
C GLY A 273 15.05 -3.86 -42.59
N ARG A 274 15.67 -4.99 -42.20
CA ARG A 274 16.62 -5.73 -43.05
C ARG A 274 15.96 -6.39 -44.26
N HIS A 275 14.71 -6.82 -44.12
CA HIS A 275 13.97 -7.49 -45.19
C HIS A 275 13.14 -6.52 -46.05
N ASN A 276 13.18 -5.23 -45.74
CA ASN A 276 12.41 -4.20 -46.42
C ASN A 276 13.26 -3.44 -47.48
N ASP A 277 13.90 -4.16 -48.42
CA ASP A 277 14.89 -3.66 -49.42
C ASP A 277 14.26 -3.41 -50.82
N PRO A 278 14.82 -2.56 -51.74
CA PRO A 278 14.11 -1.89 -52.86
C PRO A 278 13.77 -2.75 -54.08
N SER A 279 13.60 -4.06 -53.90
CA SER A 279 13.01 -4.94 -54.91
C SER A 279 11.52 -5.22 -54.59
N PRO A 280 10.72 -5.64 -55.58
CA PRO A 280 9.43 -6.27 -55.29
C PRO A 280 9.65 -7.39 -54.27
N TRP A 281 8.85 -7.43 -53.20
CA TRP A 281 9.00 -8.44 -52.16
C TRP A 281 8.75 -9.84 -52.73
N THR A 282 9.70 -10.74 -52.52
CA THR A 282 9.50 -12.17 -52.76
C THR A 282 8.61 -12.77 -51.67
N ASP A 283 8.12 -13.99 -51.88
CA ASP A 283 7.34 -14.70 -50.86
C ASP A 283 8.18 -15.06 -49.62
N ASP A 284 9.50 -15.18 -49.77
CA ASP A 284 10.42 -15.33 -48.64
C ASP A 284 10.53 -14.02 -47.85
N ASP A 285 10.64 -12.87 -48.53
CA ASP A 285 10.66 -11.55 -47.88
C ASP A 285 9.35 -11.29 -47.13
N ARG A 286 8.20 -11.59 -47.73
CA ARG A 286 6.89 -11.46 -47.08
C ARG A 286 6.81 -12.30 -45.81
N ARG A 287 7.31 -13.55 -45.84
CA ARG A 287 7.36 -14.41 -44.66
C ARG A 287 8.29 -13.86 -43.59
N ALA A 288 9.46 -13.36 -43.97
CA ALA A 288 10.43 -12.78 -43.05
C ALA A 288 9.90 -11.48 -42.41
N ILE A 289 9.31 -10.58 -43.20
CA ILE A 289 8.67 -9.33 -42.74
C ILE A 289 7.50 -9.66 -41.80
N ASN A 290 6.66 -10.64 -42.12
CA ASN A 290 5.55 -11.03 -41.26
C ASN A 290 6.04 -11.61 -39.93
N GLY A 291 7.06 -12.47 -39.95
CA GLY A 291 7.69 -13.02 -38.74
C GLY A 291 8.32 -11.95 -37.85
N ALA A 292 9.09 -11.04 -38.44
CA ALA A 292 9.69 -9.91 -37.73
C ALA A 292 8.63 -8.96 -37.16
N GLY A 293 7.56 -8.71 -37.92
CA GLY A 293 6.42 -7.93 -37.47
C GLY A 293 5.67 -8.58 -36.30
N ALA A 294 5.51 -9.91 -36.32
CA ALA A 294 4.92 -10.64 -35.19
C ALA A 294 5.80 -10.53 -33.94
N ALA A 295 7.12 -10.65 -34.07
CA ALA A 295 8.07 -10.44 -32.97
C ALA A 295 8.00 -9.01 -32.42
N HIS A 296 7.96 -7.99 -33.28
CA HIS A 296 7.80 -6.59 -32.90
C HIS A 296 6.50 -6.35 -32.10
N THR A 297 5.38 -6.91 -32.58
CA THR A 297 4.06 -6.79 -31.93
C THR A 297 4.01 -7.51 -30.58
N THR A 298 4.66 -8.67 -30.50
CA THR A 298 4.79 -9.45 -29.27
C THR A 298 5.63 -8.70 -28.25
N GLY A 299 6.78 -8.15 -28.67
CA GLY A 299 7.62 -7.27 -27.85
C GLY A 299 6.86 -6.06 -27.32
N ALA A 300 6.08 -5.39 -28.18
CA ALA A 300 5.23 -4.27 -27.78
C ALA A 300 4.21 -4.66 -26.71
N THR A 301 3.60 -5.84 -26.86
CA THR A 301 2.63 -6.37 -25.87
C THR A 301 3.28 -6.60 -24.52
N PHE A 302 4.45 -7.25 -24.47
CA PHE A 302 5.18 -7.50 -23.23
C PHE A 302 5.69 -6.20 -22.59
N LEU A 303 6.15 -5.25 -23.39
CA LEU A 303 6.54 -3.92 -22.91
C LEU A 303 5.36 -3.23 -22.22
N GLY A 304 4.19 -3.22 -22.88
CA GLY A 304 2.97 -2.66 -22.33
C GLY A 304 2.52 -3.35 -21.05
N LEU A 305 2.50 -4.69 -21.05
CA LEU A 305 2.16 -5.50 -19.88
C LEU A 305 3.08 -5.18 -18.72
N GLY A 306 4.38 -5.10 -18.97
CA GLY A 306 5.38 -4.76 -18.00
C GLY A 306 5.14 -3.39 -17.37
N ALA A 307 4.90 -2.37 -18.19
CA ALA A 307 4.62 -1.02 -17.74
C ALA A 307 3.34 -0.93 -16.88
N GLY A 308 2.24 -1.57 -17.33
CA GLY A 308 0.97 -1.59 -16.59
C GLY A 308 1.08 -2.33 -15.25
N ALA A 309 1.77 -3.47 -15.24
CA ALA A 309 2.01 -4.25 -14.02
C ALA A 309 2.90 -3.50 -13.02
N LEU A 310 3.97 -2.86 -13.47
CA LEU A 310 4.85 -2.05 -12.62
C LEU A 310 4.11 -0.86 -12.01
N ALA A 311 3.41 -0.07 -12.83
CA ALA A 311 2.71 1.12 -12.35
C ALA A 311 1.65 0.77 -11.30
N SER A 312 0.87 -0.27 -11.55
CA SER A 312 -0.13 -0.75 -10.60
C SER A 312 0.51 -1.35 -9.34
N ALA A 313 1.59 -2.12 -9.45
CA ALA A 313 2.28 -2.70 -8.30
C ALA A 313 2.95 -1.67 -7.40
N ILE A 314 3.61 -0.66 -7.97
CA ILE A 314 4.24 0.43 -7.20
C ILE A 314 3.16 1.22 -6.46
N THR A 315 2.07 1.58 -7.14
CA THR A 315 0.98 2.33 -6.51
C THR A 315 0.30 1.50 -5.40
N GLY A 316 0.13 0.20 -5.62
CA GLY A 316 -0.39 -0.75 -4.63
C GLY A 316 0.51 -0.90 -3.40
N LEU A 317 1.84 -1.01 -3.60
CA LEU A 317 2.82 -1.05 -2.51
C LEU A 317 2.83 0.24 -1.69
N LEU A 318 2.73 1.40 -2.35
CA LEU A 318 2.64 2.67 -1.67
C LEU A 318 1.37 2.74 -0.82
N LEU A 319 0.22 2.34 -1.38
CA LEU A 319 -1.06 2.29 -0.66
C LEU A 319 -1.01 1.34 0.55
N ASP A 320 -0.45 0.14 0.38
CA ASP A 320 -0.30 -0.82 1.48
C ASP A 320 0.66 -0.31 2.57
N ARG A 321 1.66 0.50 2.19
CA ARG A 321 2.65 1.06 3.13
C ARG A 321 2.14 2.32 3.84
N SER A 322 1.34 3.16 3.19
CA SER A 322 0.92 4.48 3.73
C SER A 322 -0.53 4.51 4.24
N GLY A 323 -1.37 3.54 3.84
CA GLY A 323 -2.80 3.55 4.10
C GLY A 323 -3.58 4.66 3.37
N ARG A 324 -2.91 5.45 2.50
CA ARG A 324 -3.50 6.57 1.75
C ARG A 324 -3.01 6.59 0.31
N PHE A 325 -3.84 7.07 -0.61
CA PHE A 325 -3.40 7.36 -1.97
C PHE A 325 -2.44 8.55 -1.95
N LEU A 326 -1.19 8.32 -2.35
CA LEU A 326 -0.21 9.39 -2.63
C LEU A 326 -0.26 9.82 -4.10
N VAL A 327 -0.92 9.03 -4.95
CA VAL A 327 -0.98 9.25 -6.40
C VAL A 327 -2.40 8.94 -6.86
N SER A 328 -3.07 9.89 -7.50
CA SER A 328 -4.32 9.62 -8.22
C SER A 328 -4.02 9.57 -9.71
N ALA A 329 -4.16 8.39 -10.31
CA ALA A 329 -4.18 8.25 -11.76
C ALA A 329 -5.64 8.24 -12.21
N GLY A 330 -6.07 9.28 -12.91
CA GLY A 330 -7.38 9.39 -13.50
C GLY A 330 -7.27 9.46 -15.03
N PRO A 331 -8.15 8.79 -15.80
CA PRO A 331 -8.18 9.00 -17.23
C PRO A 331 -8.71 10.41 -17.51
N GLN A 332 -7.87 11.30 -18.05
CA GLN A 332 -8.34 12.55 -18.64
C GLN A 332 -8.50 12.35 -20.15
N VAL A 333 -9.75 12.20 -20.59
CA VAL A 333 -10.10 12.19 -22.01
C VAL A 333 -10.29 13.64 -22.44
N ARG A 334 -9.27 14.23 -23.06
CA ARG A 334 -9.45 15.48 -23.83
C ARG A 334 -9.71 15.12 -25.29
N VAL A 335 -10.66 15.85 -25.91
CA VAL A 335 -10.94 15.75 -27.34
C VAL A 335 -9.64 16.04 -28.10
N GLY A 336 -9.09 15.01 -28.76
CA GLY A 336 -7.83 15.10 -29.52
C GLY A 336 -6.68 14.20 -29.05
N GLY A 337 -6.77 13.51 -27.91
CA GLY A 337 -5.75 12.54 -27.49
C GLY A 337 -5.97 12.02 -26.07
N GLY A 338 -5.97 10.68 -25.91
CA GLY A 338 -6.01 10.05 -24.59
C GLY A 338 -4.62 9.98 -23.99
N ALA A 339 -4.36 10.76 -22.95
CA ALA A 339 -3.13 10.68 -22.15
C ALA A 339 -3.46 10.19 -20.74
N LEU A 340 -2.62 9.31 -20.21
CA LEU A 340 -2.69 8.87 -18.82
C LEU A 340 -1.93 9.89 -17.97
N VAL A 341 -2.66 10.80 -17.32
CA VAL A 341 -2.06 11.81 -16.43
C VAL A 341 -1.91 11.19 -15.04
N ILE A 342 -0.66 11.16 -14.57
CA ILE A 342 -0.33 10.79 -13.19
C ILE A 342 -0.25 12.11 -12.41
N GLU A 343 -1.28 12.40 -11.61
CA GLU A 343 -1.29 13.59 -10.76
C GLU A 343 -0.89 13.17 -9.34
N GLY A 344 0.28 13.63 -8.89
CA GLY A 344 0.75 13.45 -7.52
C GLY A 344 0.37 14.66 -6.67
N ARG A 345 -0.25 14.42 -5.51
CA ARG A 345 -0.25 15.41 -4.42
C ARG A 345 0.94 15.05 -3.52
N PHE A 346 2.01 15.84 -3.63
CA PHE A 346 3.14 15.80 -2.72
C PHE A 346 2.79 16.52 -1.41
#